data_AF-A0A561VKV1-F1
#
_entry.id   AF-A0A561VKV1-F1
#
_cell.length_a   1.000
_cell.length_b   1.000
_cell.length_c   1.000
_cell.angle_alpha   90.00
_cell.angle_beta   90.00
_cell.angle_gamma   90.00
#
_symmetry.space_group_name_H-M   'P 1'
#
loop_
_entity.id
_entity.type
_entity.pdbx_description
1 polymer ?
#
loop_
_entity_poly.entity_id
_entity_poly.type
_entity_poly.pdbx_seq_one_letter_code
_entity_poly.pdbx_strand_id
1 'polypeptide(L)'
;MADFGNTQIDQLLAQMRQTLDGLRAGPTTSPVTESPETVGEAAAGQVRAVMRDGRLDSLRLDPRMLRLPGEDLSAHIVVAVNAALAATRQQGSPNNPTTVDPDTLARQLREVQDASLRQMTAFGTAMNEALAQIRQAGEKR
;
A
#
# COMPACT_ATOMS: atom_id res chain seq x y z
N MET A 1 6.84 -9.72 -42.01
CA MET A 1 7.34 -8.81 -40.95
C MET A 1 6.19 -8.37 -40.03
N ALA A 2 5.42 -9.32 -39.49
CA ALA A 2 4.24 -9.09 -38.64
C ALA A 2 4.31 -9.84 -37.28
N ASP A 3 5.43 -10.52 -37.03
CA ASP A 3 5.63 -11.39 -35.87
C ASP A 3 6.07 -10.61 -34.62
N PHE A 4 6.82 -9.51 -34.83
CA PHE A 4 7.37 -8.66 -33.76
C PHE A 4 6.30 -7.99 -32.88
N GLY A 5 5.13 -7.67 -33.43
CA GLY A 5 4.05 -7.03 -32.67
C GLY A 5 3.36 -7.99 -31.69
N ASN A 6 3.17 -9.26 -32.08
CA ASN A 6 2.53 -10.26 -31.24
C ASN A 6 3.42 -10.64 -30.05
N THR A 7 4.72 -10.84 -30.27
CA THR A 7 5.65 -11.20 -29.19
C THR A 7 5.78 -10.09 -28.13
N GLN A 8 5.70 -8.83 -28.54
CA GLN A 8 5.82 -7.69 -27.63
C GLN A 8 4.57 -7.51 -26.77
N ILE A 9 3.39 -7.79 -27.32
CA ILE A 9 2.12 -7.81 -26.58
C ILE A 9 2.10 -8.97 -25.57
N ASP A 10 2.58 -10.15 -25.96
CA ASP A 10 2.68 -11.31 -25.07
C ASP A 10 3.62 -11.05 -23.89
N GLN A 11 4.76 -10.40 -24.14
CA GLN A 11 5.70 -10.00 -23.08
C GLN A 11 5.10 -8.97 -22.13
N LEU A 12 4.39 -7.99 -22.67
CA LEU A 12 3.74 -6.95 -21.86
C LEU A 12 2.62 -7.54 -20.97
N LEU A 13 1.85 -8.49 -21.51
CA LEU A 13 0.81 -9.21 -20.75
C LEU A 13 1.40 -10.11 -19.67
N ALA A 14 2.51 -10.79 -19.96
CA ALA A 14 3.23 -11.58 -18.97
C ALA A 14 3.77 -10.70 -17.82
N GLN A 15 4.32 -9.53 -18.15
CA GLN A 15 4.87 -8.60 -17.16
C GLN A 15 3.79 -7.95 -16.28
N MET A 16 2.62 -7.62 -16.86
CA MET A 16 1.47 -7.16 -16.08
C MET A 16 0.94 -8.23 -15.13
N ARG A 17 0.82 -9.50 -15.59
CA ARG A 17 0.42 -10.62 -14.73
C ARG A 17 1.39 -10.81 -13.56
N GLN A 18 2.69 -10.76 -13.83
CA GLN A 18 3.71 -10.93 -12.80
C GLN A 18 3.70 -9.80 -11.76
N THR A 19 3.40 -8.57 -12.19
CA THR A 19 3.25 -7.42 -11.29
C THR A 19 1.97 -7.53 -10.45
N LEU A 20 0.87 -7.96 -11.05
CA LEU A 20 -0.40 -8.21 -10.35
C LEU A 20 -0.29 -9.39 -9.38
N ASP A 21 0.45 -10.44 -9.73
CA ASP A 21 0.75 -11.55 -8.82
C ASP A 21 1.64 -11.09 -7.65
N GLY A 22 2.60 -10.18 -7.87
CA GLY A 22 3.40 -9.59 -6.79
C GLY A 22 2.57 -8.74 -5.82
N LEU A 23 1.54 -8.05 -6.31
CA LEU A 23 0.60 -7.29 -5.46
C LEU A 23 -0.44 -8.18 -4.78
N ARG A 24 -0.87 -9.26 -5.45
CA ARG A 24 -1.85 -10.22 -4.93
C ARG A 24 -1.25 -11.20 -3.93
N ALA A 25 0.01 -11.59 -4.14
CA ALA A 25 0.86 -12.28 -3.19
C ALA A 25 1.45 -11.30 -2.16
N GLY A 26 0.66 -10.29 -1.75
CA GLY A 26 1.06 -9.28 -0.77
C GLY A 26 1.87 -9.90 0.37
N PRO A 27 2.87 -9.17 0.85
CA PRO A 27 4.18 -9.67 1.28
C PRO A 27 4.13 -11.13 1.75
N THR A 28 4.28 -12.08 0.82
CA THR A 28 4.45 -13.48 1.17
C THR A 28 5.77 -13.63 1.92
N THR A 29 5.66 -13.87 3.23
CA THR A 29 6.68 -14.46 4.10
C THR A 29 8.07 -13.85 3.92
N SER A 30 8.24 -12.63 4.41
CA SER A 30 9.51 -12.29 5.06
C SER A 30 9.63 -13.16 6.32
N PRO A 31 10.85 -13.58 6.73
CA PRO A 31 11.04 -14.35 7.96
C PRO A 31 10.31 -13.61 9.08
N VAL A 32 9.67 -14.33 10.01
CA VAL A 32 9.00 -13.80 11.20
C VAL A 32 9.85 -12.67 11.79
N THR A 33 9.62 -11.47 11.29
CA THR A 33 10.16 -10.24 11.81
C THR A 33 8.97 -9.86 12.63
N GLU A 34 9.00 -10.32 13.89
CA GLU A 34 8.01 -9.91 14.88
C GLU A 34 7.78 -8.43 14.67
N SER A 35 6.55 -8.07 14.28
CA SER A 35 6.21 -6.69 14.05
C SER A 35 6.63 -5.89 15.27
N PRO A 36 7.33 -4.75 15.08
CA PRO A 36 8.02 -4.09 16.16
C PRO A 36 7.05 -3.79 17.29
N GLU A 37 7.33 -4.36 18.46
CA GLU A 37 6.53 -4.17 19.66
C GLU A 37 6.75 -2.76 20.18
N THR A 38 5.66 -2.03 20.36
CA THR A 38 5.68 -0.68 20.93
C THR A 38 5.03 -0.66 22.29
N VAL A 39 5.70 -0.01 23.23
CA VAL A 39 5.31 -0.01 24.64
C VAL A 39 5.03 1.42 25.05
N GLY A 40 3.90 1.62 25.72
CA GLY A 40 3.55 2.86 26.40
C GLY A 40 3.30 2.62 27.87
N GLU A 41 3.77 3.54 28.71
CA GLU A 41 3.70 3.41 30.16
C GLU A 41 3.08 4.66 30.78
N ALA A 42 2.34 4.47 31.88
CA ALA A 42 1.82 5.54 32.72
C ALA A 42 2.02 5.22 34.21
N ALA A 43 1.90 6.25 35.05
CA ALA A 43 2.07 6.14 36.50
C ALA A 43 3.37 5.40 36.90
N ALA A 44 4.49 5.80 36.29
CA ALA A 44 5.82 5.20 36.52
C ALA A 44 5.85 3.66 36.30
N GLY A 45 5.16 3.17 35.27
CA GLY A 45 5.15 1.75 34.88
C GLY A 45 4.04 0.93 35.54
N GLN A 46 3.17 1.54 36.34
CA GLN A 46 2.02 0.87 36.95
C GLN A 46 0.91 0.56 35.94
N VAL A 47 0.90 1.24 34.79
CA VAL A 47 0.09 0.87 33.63
C VAL A 47 0.99 0.74 32.42
N ARG A 48 0.93 -0.40 31.74
CA ARG A 48 1.76 -0.72 30.57
C ARG A 48 0.88 -1.24 29.44
N ALA A 49 0.85 -0.51 28.33
CA ALA A 49 0.18 -0.89 27.10
C ALA A 49 1.21 -1.37 26.08
N VAL A 50 0.95 -2.50 25.45
CA VAL A 50 1.78 -3.10 24.42
C VAL A 50 1.00 -3.12 23.12
N MET A 51 1.61 -2.62 22.07
CA MET A 51 1.03 -2.46 20.74
C MET A 51 1.87 -3.24 19.73
N ARG A 52 1.19 -3.98 18.85
CA ARG A 52 1.78 -4.72 17.73
C ARG A 52 0.91 -4.52 16.50
N ASP A 53 1.53 -4.27 15.35
CA ASP A 53 0.81 -4.03 14.08
C ASP A 53 -0.26 -2.93 14.15
N GLY A 54 -0.02 -1.89 14.97
CA GLY A 54 -0.98 -0.80 15.17
C GLY A 54 -2.24 -1.19 15.95
N ARG A 55 -2.24 -2.36 16.61
CA ARG A 55 -3.31 -2.83 17.49
C ARG A 55 -2.80 -3.03 18.91
N LEU A 56 -3.68 -2.85 19.89
CA LEU A 56 -3.37 -3.14 21.29
C LEU A 56 -3.28 -4.67 21.46
N ASP A 57 -2.10 -5.16 21.81
CA ASP A 57 -1.81 -6.58 22.02
C ASP A 57 -2.06 -6.97 23.48
N SER A 58 -1.56 -6.17 24.42
CA SER A 58 -1.81 -6.39 25.85
C SER A 58 -1.83 -5.11 26.68
N LEU A 59 -2.60 -5.13 27.76
CA LEU A 59 -2.66 -4.07 28.77
C LEU A 59 -2.41 -4.70 30.14
N ARG A 60 -1.35 -4.26 30.82
CA ARG A 60 -1.05 -4.65 32.19
C ARG A 60 -1.28 -3.49 33.13
N LEU A 61 -1.96 -3.78 34.23
CA LEU A 61 -2.21 -2.85 35.31
C LEU A 61 -1.66 -3.43 36.61
N ASP A 62 -0.99 -2.61 37.41
CA ASP A 62 -0.61 -2.96 38.77
C ASP A 62 -1.88 -3.11 39.63
N PRO A 63 -2.03 -4.17 40.44
CA PRO A 63 -3.16 -4.35 41.34
C PRO A 63 -3.44 -3.16 42.28
N ARG A 64 -2.44 -2.33 42.57
CA ARG A 64 -2.58 -1.11 43.38
C ARG A 64 -3.40 -0.03 42.67
N MET A 65 -3.32 0.04 41.34
CA MET A 65 -4.10 0.98 40.52
C MET A 65 -5.60 0.66 40.53
N LEU A 66 -5.96 -0.63 40.70
CA LEU A 66 -7.38 -1.05 40.81
C LEU A 66 -8.07 -0.54 42.08
N ARG A 67 -7.32 -0.01 43.05
CA ARG A 67 -7.85 0.58 44.28
C ARG A 67 -8.15 2.06 44.14
N LEU A 68 -7.76 2.68 43.03
CA LEU A 68 -8.07 4.07 42.75
C LEU A 68 -9.54 4.24 42.34
N PRO A 69 -10.08 5.46 42.45
CA PRO A 69 -11.30 5.84 41.77
C PRO A 69 -11.21 5.50 40.27
N GLY A 70 -12.31 4.99 39.70
CA GLY A 70 -12.33 4.56 38.30
C GLY A 70 -11.96 5.66 37.30
N GLU A 71 -12.22 6.93 37.66
CA GLU A 71 -11.86 8.09 36.86
C GLU A 71 -10.33 8.29 36.78
N ASP A 72 -9.62 8.22 37.92
CA ASP A 72 -8.17 8.31 37.99
C ASP A 72 -7.49 7.15 37.24
N LEU A 73 -8.05 5.94 37.40
CA LEU A 73 -7.57 4.76 36.67
C LEU A 73 -7.71 4.93 35.16
N SER A 74 -8.87 5.43 34.70
CA SER A 74 -9.12 5.63 33.28
C SER A 74 -8.16 6.66 32.66
N ALA A 75 -7.82 7.72 33.40
CA ALA A 75 -6.86 8.71 32.96
C ALA A 75 -5.47 8.09 32.74
N HIS A 76 -5.02 7.23 33.66
CA HIS A 76 -3.73 6.54 33.52
C HIS A 76 -3.71 5.54 32.35
N ILE A 77 -4.81 4.84 32.09
CA ILE A 77 -4.94 3.94 30.93
C ILE A 77 -4.84 4.73 29.63
N VAL A 78 -5.55 5.85 29.52
CA VAL A 78 -5.51 6.71 28.32
C VAL A 78 -4.09 7.22 28.07
N VAL A 79 -3.37 7.62 29.11
CA VAL A 79 -1.97 8.05 28.98
C VAL A 79 -1.08 6.92 28.46
N ALA A 80 -1.17 5.72 29.03
CA ALA A 80 -0.34 4.59 28.62
C ALA A 80 -0.62 4.15 27.17
N VAL A 81 -1.89 4.08 26.78
CA VAL A 81 -2.29 3.69 25.41
C VAL A 81 -1.86 4.73 24.39
N ASN A 82 -2.06 6.02 24.68
CA ASN A 82 -1.63 7.09 23.78
C ASN A 82 -0.11 7.17 23.66
N ALA A 83 0.63 6.89 24.74
CA ALA A 83 2.09 6.77 24.70
C ALA A 83 2.52 5.60 23.79
N ALA A 84 1.84 4.46 23.86
CA ALA A 84 2.13 3.30 23.02
C ALA A 84 1.84 3.60 21.54
N LEU A 85 0.72 4.25 21.24
CA LEU A 85 0.35 4.73 19.90
C LEU A 85 1.38 5.72 19.33
N ALA A 86 1.86 6.65 20.16
CA ALA A 86 2.90 7.60 19.78
C ALA A 86 4.21 6.87 19.44
N ALA A 87 4.59 5.85 20.23
CA ALA A 87 5.73 5.00 19.96
C ALA A 87 5.58 4.22 18.64
N THR A 88 4.38 3.70 18.32
CA THR A 88 4.11 3.05 17.01
C THR A 88 4.32 4.01 15.85
N ARG A 89 3.88 5.26 15.99
CA ARG A 89 4.10 6.29 14.96
C ARG A 89 5.57 6.66 14.80
N GLN A 90 6.37 6.61 15.86
CA GLN A 90 7.79 6.92 15.84
C GLN A 90 8.65 5.75 15.31
N GLN A 91 8.25 4.50 15.58
CA GLN A 91 8.94 3.31 15.09
C GLN A 91 8.54 2.91 13.66
N GLY A 92 7.31 3.22 13.26
CA GLY A 92 6.95 3.27 11.85
C GLY A 92 7.85 4.29 11.17
N SER A 93 8.72 3.83 10.27
CA SER A 93 9.62 4.68 9.49
C SER A 93 8.92 5.98 9.05
N PRO A 94 9.57 7.16 9.11
CA PRO A 94 8.99 8.41 8.59
C PRO A 94 8.60 8.32 7.10
N ASN A 95 8.99 7.22 6.42
CA ASN A 95 8.61 6.87 5.05
C ASN A 95 7.32 6.04 4.91
N ASN A 96 6.57 5.78 5.97
CA ASN A 96 5.20 5.29 5.81
C ASN A 96 4.18 6.21 6.50
N PRO A 97 4.08 7.47 6.05
CA PRO A 97 2.85 8.15 6.25
C PRO A 97 1.84 7.48 5.31
N THR A 98 0.71 7.03 5.85
CA THR A 98 -0.57 7.01 5.11
C THR A 98 -1.01 8.45 4.78
N THR A 99 -0.06 9.35 4.51
CA THR A 99 -0.22 10.63 3.87
C THR A 99 0.26 10.39 2.46
N VAL A 100 -0.66 9.93 1.62
CA VAL A 100 -0.45 9.95 0.17
C VAL A 100 -0.11 11.40 -0.18
N ASP A 101 1.12 11.63 -0.60
CA ASP A 101 1.58 12.95 -1.02
C ASP A 101 0.76 13.38 -2.26
N PRO A 102 -0.05 14.45 -2.17
CA PRO A 102 -0.90 14.89 -3.27
C PRO A 102 -0.10 15.24 -4.53
N ASP A 103 1.15 15.69 -4.39
CA ASP A 103 2.01 15.98 -5.55
C ASP A 103 2.50 14.70 -6.23
N THR A 104 2.74 13.65 -5.45
CA THR A 104 3.08 12.32 -5.98
C THR A 104 1.87 11.68 -6.68
N LEU A 105 0.67 11.83 -6.12
CA LEU A 105 -0.56 11.38 -6.77
C LEU A 105 -0.85 12.17 -8.06
N ALA A 106 -0.64 13.49 -8.05
CA ALA A 106 -0.82 14.35 -9.22
C ALA A 106 0.19 14.04 -10.35
N ARG A 107 1.40 13.58 -10.02
CA ARG A 107 2.38 13.10 -11.01
C ARG A 107 1.97 11.76 -11.60
N GLN A 108 1.59 10.79 -10.77
CA GLN A 108 1.10 9.48 -11.24
C GLN A 108 -0.14 9.63 -12.13
N LEU A 109 -1.06 10.53 -11.78
CA LEU A 109 -2.24 10.80 -12.57
C LEU A 109 -1.91 11.44 -13.93
N ARG A 110 -0.89 12.30 -14.00
CA ARG A 110 -0.38 12.85 -15.27
C ARG A 110 0.28 11.78 -16.13
N GLU A 111 1.10 10.91 -15.53
CA GLU A 111 1.74 9.80 -16.25
C GLU A 111 0.71 8.83 -16.86
N VAL A 112 -0.38 8.54 -16.15
CA VAL A 112 -1.48 7.70 -16.64
C VAL A 112 -2.24 8.37 -17.79
N GLN A 113 -2.46 9.68 -17.72
CA GLN A 113 -3.07 10.45 -18.81
C GLN A 113 -2.19 10.47 -20.06
N ASP A 114 -0.89 10.71 -19.90
CA ASP A 114 0.08 10.70 -20.99
C ASP A 114 0.25 9.29 -21.61
N ALA A 115 0.19 8.25 -20.78
CA ALA A 115 0.16 6.87 -21.25
C ALA A 115 -1.12 6.58 -22.07
N SER A 116 -2.28 7.03 -21.60
CA SER A 116 -3.57 6.84 -22.29
C SER A 116 -3.61 7.55 -23.64
N LEU A 117 -3.08 8.78 -23.75
CA LEU A 117 -3.00 9.51 -25.02
C LEU A 117 -2.09 8.81 -26.04
N ARG A 118 -0.94 8.30 -25.59
CA ARG A 118 -0.05 7.51 -26.45
C ARG A 118 -0.72 6.22 -26.91
N GLN A 119 -1.45 5.56 -26.02
CA GLN A 119 -2.15 4.31 -26.32
C GLN A 119 -3.32 4.52 -27.27
N MET A 120 -4.09 5.62 -27.14
CA MET A 120 -5.12 6.03 -28.11
C MET A 120 -4.54 6.35 -29.48
N THR A 121 -3.38 7.01 -29.54
CA THR A 121 -2.70 7.32 -30.80
C THR A 121 -2.22 6.06 -31.50
N ALA A 122 -1.62 5.12 -30.75
CA ALA A 122 -1.21 3.82 -31.28
C ALA A 122 -2.42 3.02 -31.78
N PHE A 123 -3.53 3.03 -31.05
CA PHE A 123 -4.77 2.37 -31.44
C PHE A 123 -5.36 2.96 -32.74
N GLY A 124 -5.39 4.30 -32.85
CA GLY A 124 -5.88 4.99 -34.06
C GLY A 124 -5.04 4.66 -35.30
N THR A 125 -3.72 4.60 -35.17
CA THR A 125 -2.82 4.21 -36.26
C THR A 125 -3.04 2.75 -36.67
N ALA A 126 -3.14 1.83 -35.70
CA ALA A 126 -3.40 0.42 -35.97
C ALA A 126 -4.76 0.19 -36.64
N MET A 127 -5.79 0.95 -36.25
CA MET A 127 -7.12 0.87 -36.88
C MET A 127 -7.09 1.39 -38.32
N ASN A 128 -6.37 2.49 -38.58
CA ASN A 128 -6.19 3.01 -39.94
C ASN A 128 -5.40 2.05 -40.83
N GLU A 129 -4.35 1.40 -40.31
CA GLU A 129 -3.62 0.36 -41.04
C GLU A 129 -4.51 -0.85 -41.35
N ALA A 130 -5.31 -1.32 -40.39
CA ALA A 130 -6.26 -2.41 -40.62
C ALA A 130 -7.29 -2.07 -41.71
N LEU A 131 -7.82 -0.85 -41.71
CA LEU A 131 -8.76 -0.37 -42.75
C LEU A 131 -8.08 -0.26 -44.13
N ALA A 132 -6.83 0.20 -44.19
CA ALA A 132 -6.07 0.26 -45.44
C ALA A 132 -5.81 -1.15 -46.01
N GLN A 133 -5.50 -2.11 -45.14
CA GLN A 133 -5.27 -3.50 -45.52
C GLN A 133 -6.55 -4.18 -46.05
N ILE A 134 -7.71 -3.87 -45.47
CA ILE A 134 -9.02 -4.36 -45.94
C ILE A 134 -9.36 -3.79 -47.33
N ARG A 135 -9.10 -2.49 -47.58
CA ARG A 135 -9.32 -1.88 -48.90
C ARG A 135 -8.43 -2.51 -49.98
N GLN A 136 -7.15 -2.71 -49.69
CA GLN A 136 -6.21 -3.36 -50.60
C GLN A 136 -6.57 -4.84 -50.87
N ALA A 137 -7.13 -5.54 -49.89
CA ALA A 137 -7.62 -6.91 -50.07
C ALA A 137 -8.90 -6.99 -50.91
N GLY A 138 -9.72 -5.92 -50.92
CA GLY A 138 -10.93 -5.79 -51.73
C GLY A 138 -10.66 -5.51 -53.22
N GLU A 139 -9.56 -4.85 -53.55
CA GLU A 139 -9.18 -4.51 -54.94
C GLU A 139 -8.52 -5.67 -55.71
N LYS A 140 -8.17 -6.78 -55.04
CA LYS A 140 -7.55 -7.98 -55.64
C LYS A 140 -8.53 -9.08 -56.04
N ARG A 141 -9.83 -8.79 -56.12
CA ARG A 141 -10.88 -9.70 -56.61
C ARG A 141 -11.58 -9.11 -57.83
#